data_AF-A0A1B6IKU1-F1
#
_entry.id   AF-A0A1B6IKU1-F1
#
_cell.length_a   1.000
_cell.length_b   1.000
_cell.length_c   1.000
_cell.angle_alpha   90.00
_cell.angle_beta   90.00
_cell.angle_gamma   90.00
#
_symmetry.space_group_name_H-M   'P 1'
#
loop_
_entity.id
_entity.type
_entity.pdbx_description
1 polymer ?
#
loop_
_entity_poly.entity_id
_entity_poly.type
_entity_poly.pdbx_seq_one_letter_code
_entity_poly.pdbx_strand_id
1 'polypeptide(L)'
;FSRSSLAAETRLKVGEALIRVTKLLGELVPVYKTELINAFLCGTRDEDFLVRASSLSNLGELCRVLGFRVGPIVAEVLDCSRCLVARDPSVEVRRAAVMLVSLLLKGLQKDALV
;
A
#
# COMPACT_ATOMS: atom_id res chain seq x y z
N PHE A 1 10.24 -24.01 -10.63
CA PHE A 1 9.29 -22.95 -10.26
C PHE A 1 7.94 -23.60 -9.96
N SER A 2 7.41 -23.45 -8.75
CA SER A 2 6.11 -24.04 -8.39
C SER A 2 4.98 -23.19 -9.00
N ARG A 3 3.82 -23.80 -9.25
CA ARG A 3 2.65 -23.08 -9.81
C ARG A 3 2.19 -21.93 -8.90
N SER A 4 2.40 -22.05 -7.58
CA SER A 4 2.13 -21.00 -6.60
C SER A 4 3.08 -19.81 -6.70
N SER A 5 4.37 -20.03 -7.01
CA SER A 5 5.34 -18.94 -7.17
C SER A 5 5.05 -18.10 -8.41
N LEU A 6 4.62 -18.73 -9.52
CA LEU A 6 4.17 -18.00 -10.72
C LEU A 6 2.93 -17.15 -10.43
N ALA A 7 1.99 -17.67 -9.62
CA ALA A 7 0.80 -16.92 -9.23
C ALA A 7 1.15 -15.70 -8.36
N ALA A 8 2.09 -15.82 -7.42
CA ALA A 8 2.58 -14.71 -6.60
C ALA A 8 3.30 -13.65 -7.45
N GLU A 9 4.18 -14.07 -8.37
CA GLU A 9 4.87 -13.17 -9.29
C GLU A 9 3.89 -12.36 -10.16
N THR A 10 2.81 -12.98 -10.64
CA THR A 10 1.76 -12.27 -11.37
C THR A 10 1.09 -11.20 -10.49
N ARG A 11 0.75 -11.52 -9.23
CA ARG A 11 0.14 -10.56 -8.30
C ARG A 11 1.07 -9.37 -8.01
N LEU A 12 2.38 -9.61 -7.85
CA LEU A 12 3.38 -8.56 -7.72
C LEU A 12 3.39 -7.63 -8.92
N LYS A 13 3.43 -8.19 -10.14
CA LYS A 13 3.42 -7.41 -11.39
C LYS A 13 2.13 -6.61 -11.57
N VAL A 14 0.98 -7.17 -11.17
CA VAL A 14 -0.30 -6.46 -11.18
C VAL A 14 -0.26 -5.25 -10.25
N GLY A 15 0.27 -5.40 -9.03
CA GLY A 15 0.41 -4.27 -8.09
C GLY A 15 1.28 -3.14 -8.66
N GLU A 16 2.42 -3.48 -9.26
CA GLU A 16 3.29 -2.50 -9.92
C GLU A 16 2.61 -1.82 -11.12
N ALA A 17 1.88 -2.58 -11.94
CA ALA A 17 1.11 -2.05 -13.06
C ALA A 17 0.01 -1.09 -12.60
N LEU A 18 -0.73 -1.43 -11.53
CA LEU A 18 -1.75 -0.57 -10.94
C LEU A 18 -1.16 0.77 -10.48
N ILE A 19 -0.01 0.77 -9.83
CA ILE A 19 0.67 2.00 -9.43
C ILE A 19 1.12 2.83 -10.64
N ARG A 20 1.65 2.18 -11.69
CA ARG A 20 2.00 2.86 -12.94
C ARG A 20 0.79 3.54 -13.58
N VAL A 21 -0.33 2.83 -13.69
CA VAL A 21 -1.59 3.37 -14.23
C VAL A 21 -2.10 4.52 -13.36
N THR A 22 -2.06 4.36 -12.03
CA THR A 22 -2.46 5.42 -11.10
C THR A 22 -1.67 6.70 -11.33
N LYS A 23 -0.35 6.63 -11.53
CA LYS A 23 0.46 7.82 -11.86
C LYS A 23 0.07 8.47 -13.18
N LEU A 24 -0.30 7.67 -14.18
CA LEU A 24 -0.72 8.16 -15.50
C LEU A 24 -2.10 8.83 -15.49
N LEU A 25 -2.99 8.38 -14.60
CA LEU A 25 -4.34 8.96 -14.47
C LEU A 25 -4.34 10.39 -13.93
N GLY A 26 -3.27 10.82 -13.24
CA GLY A 26 -3.13 12.19 -12.74
C GLY A 26 -4.29 12.62 -11.84
N GLU A 27 -4.99 13.68 -12.24
CA GLU A 27 -6.09 14.27 -11.46
C GLU A 27 -7.34 13.37 -11.36
N LEU A 28 -7.46 12.32 -12.19
CA LEU A 28 -8.57 11.37 -12.13
C LEU A 28 -8.41 10.30 -11.05
N VAL A 29 -7.21 10.14 -10.46
CA VAL A 29 -6.94 9.11 -9.45
C VAL A 29 -7.90 9.13 -8.26
N PRO A 30 -8.27 10.29 -7.68
CA PRO A 30 -9.16 10.33 -6.52
C PRO A 30 -10.52 9.67 -6.75
N VAL A 31 -10.99 9.54 -8.01
CA VAL A 31 -12.23 8.85 -8.38
C VAL A 31 -12.17 7.36 -8.04
N TYR A 32 -10.98 6.75 -8.12
CA TYR A 32 -10.75 5.32 -7.89
C TYR A 32 -10.09 5.02 -6.55
N LYS A 33 -10.02 6.01 -5.65
CA LYS A 33 -9.23 5.90 -4.41
C LYS A 33 -9.66 4.72 -3.54
N THR A 34 -10.96 4.48 -3.44
CA THR A 34 -11.52 3.47 -2.54
C THR A 34 -11.19 2.07 -3.05
N GLU A 35 -11.36 1.85 -4.35
CA GLU A 35 -11.06 0.59 -5.04
C GLU A 35 -9.57 0.27 -4.96
N LEU A 36 -8.71 1.27 -5.24
CA LEU A 36 -7.25 1.09 -5.20
C LEU A 36 -6.74 0.81 -3.77
N ILE A 37 -7.24 1.54 -2.77
CA ILE A 37 -6.86 1.32 -1.37
C ILE A 37 -7.33 -0.06 -0.91
N ASN A 38 -8.59 -0.43 -1.20
CA ASN A 38 -9.14 -1.74 -0.84
C ASN A 38 -8.37 -2.89 -1.52
N ALA A 39 -7.96 -2.71 -2.78
CA ALA A 39 -7.15 -3.70 -3.48
C ALA A 39 -5.80 -3.95 -2.79
N PHE A 40 -5.09 -2.88 -2.40
CA PHE A 40 -3.81 -3.03 -1.71
C PHE A 40 -3.98 -3.52 -0.26
N LEU A 41 -5.02 -3.08 0.47
CA LEU A 41 -5.35 -3.62 1.79
C LEU A 41 -5.66 -5.12 1.72
N CYS A 42 -6.38 -5.57 0.68
CA CYS A 42 -6.60 -6.99 0.43
C CYS A 42 -5.28 -7.74 0.21
N GLY A 43 -4.38 -7.18 -0.60
CA GLY A 43 -3.04 -7.74 -0.84
C GLY A 43 -2.17 -7.87 0.41
N THR A 44 -2.41 -7.07 1.46
CA THR A 44 -1.71 -7.24 2.75
C THR A 44 -2.09 -8.52 3.51
N ARG A 45 -3.08 -9.27 3.03
CA ARG A 45 -3.54 -10.54 3.61
C ARG A 45 -3.15 -11.77 2.77
N ASP A 46 -2.32 -11.57 1.75
CA ASP A 46 -1.87 -12.64 0.86
C ASP A 46 -1.06 -13.72 1.61
N GLU A 47 -1.13 -14.96 1.14
CA GLU A 47 -0.33 -16.07 1.68
C GLU A 47 1.18 -15.82 1.51
N ASP A 48 1.58 -15.18 0.41
CA ASP A 48 2.96 -14.89 0.08
C ASP A 48 3.41 -13.57 0.73
N PHE A 49 4.46 -13.63 1.54
CA PHE A 49 4.96 -12.48 2.29
C PHE A 49 5.51 -11.36 1.38
N LEU A 50 6.02 -11.70 0.19
CA LEU A 50 6.48 -10.70 -0.78
C LEU A 50 5.29 -9.94 -1.35
N VAL A 51 4.17 -10.61 -1.60
CA VAL A 51 2.93 -9.95 -2.04
C VAL A 51 2.40 -9.02 -0.96
N ARG A 52 2.40 -9.45 0.31
CA ARG A 52 2.02 -8.59 1.45
C ARG A 52 2.91 -7.35 1.55
N ALA A 53 4.23 -7.53 1.53
CA ALA A 53 5.21 -6.44 1.62
C ALA A 53 5.12 -5.47 0.43
N SER A 54 4.94 -6.01 -0.79
CA SER A 54 4.72 -5.21 -2.00
C SER A 54 3.42 -4.41 -1.92
N SER A 55 2.35 -5.01 -1.42
CA SER A 55 1.05 -4.34 -1.25
C SER A 55 1.14 -3.15 -0.30
N LEU A 56 1.88 -3.26 0.80
CA LEU A 56 2.16 -2.14 1.70
C LEU A 56 2.97 -1.02 1.03
N SER A 57 3.98 -1.40 0.24
CA SER A 57 4.79 -0.44 -0.52
C SER A 57 3.95 0.31 -1.56
N ASN A 58 3.10 -0.42 -2.28
CA ASN A 58 2.17 0.13 -3.25
C ASN A 58 1.13 1.03 -2.57
N LEU A 59 0.62 0.66 -1.40
CA LEU A 59 -0.30 1.49 -0.63
C LEU A 59 0.33 2.82 -0.21
N GLY A 60 1.60 2.81 0.21
CA GLY A 60 2.34 4.04 0.52
C GLY A 60 2.55 4.93 -0.69
N GLU A 61 2.87 4.33 -1.84
CA GLU A 61 3.03 5.05 -3.09
C GLU A 61 1.69 5.63 -3.60
N LEU A 62 0.59 4.89 -3.48
CA LEU A 62 -0.75 5.38 -3.77
C LEU A 62 -1.12 6.59 -2.89
N CYS A 63 -0.84 6.51 -1.58
CA CYS A 63 -1.05 7.63 -0.67
C CYS A 63 -0.26 8.87 -1.12
N ARG A 64 0.98 8.69 -1.58
CA ARG A 64 1.80 9.77 -2.13
C ARG A 64 1.20 10.36 -3.40
N VAL A 65 0.71 9.53 -4.32
CA VAL A 65 0.06 9.97 -5.58
C VAL A 65 -1.23 10.76 -5.29
N LEU A 66 -2.00 10.34 -4.29
CA LEU A 66 -3.19 11.05 -3.80
C LEU A 66 -2.85 12.36 -3.04
N GLY A 67 -1.56 12.68 -2.88
CA GLY A 67 -1.09 13.83 -2.12
C GLY A 67 -1.45 13.72 -0.62
N PHE A 68 -1.47 12.51 -0.09
CA PHE A 68 -1.86 12.20 1.30
C PHE A 68 -3.29 12.61 1.69
N ARG A 69 -4.12 13.02 0.73
CA ARG A 69 -5.56 13.30 0.89
C ARG A 69 -6.39 12.01 0.92
N VAL A 70 -6.03 11.09 1.81
CA VAL A 70 -6.66 9.76 1.93
C VAL A 70 -8.00 9.83 2.68
N GLY A 71 -8.25 10.89 3.46
CA GLY A 71 -9.50 11.05 4.19
C GLY A 71 -9.67 10.02 5.31
N PRO A 72 -10.92 9.62 5.66
CA PRO A 72 -11.20 8.75 6.80
C PRO A 72 -10.48 7.39 6.77
N ILE A 73 -10.20 6.89 5.57
CA ILE A 73 -9.57 5.57 5.36
C ILE A 73 -8.13 5.52 5.86
N VAL A 74 -7.49 6.67 6.15
CA VAL A 74 -6.13 6.69 6.71
C VAL A 74 -6.07 5.98 8.06
N ALA A 75 -7.15 6.01 8.83
CA ALA A 75 -7.24 5.30 10.11
C ALA A 75 -7.17 3.77 9.89
N GLU A 76 -7.85 3.27 8.87
CA GLU A 76 -7.81 1.84 8.49
C GLU A 76 -6.41 1.43 8.01
N VAL A 77 -5.75 2.29 7.23
CA VAL A 77 -4.36 2.05 6.79
C VAL A 77 -3.39 2.01 7.98
N LEU A 78 -3.55 2.91 8.95
CA LEU A 78 -2.73 2.94 10.16
C LEU A 78 -2.98 1.72 11.06
N ASP A 79 -4.24 1.32 11.26
CA ASP A 79 -4.56 0.13 12.07
C ASP A 79 -4.07 -1.16 11.39
N CYS A 80 -4.22 -1.27 10.07
CA CYS A 80 -3.63 -2.35 9.29
C CYS A 80 -2.10 -2.41 9.47
N SER A 81 -1.43 -1.26 9.35
CA SER A 81 0.03 -1.16 9.54
C SER A 81 0.44 -1.59 10.95
N ARG A 82 -0.27 -1.11 11.97
CA ARG A 82 -0.03 -1.49 13.38
C ARG A 82 -0.17 -3.00 13.58
N CYS A 83 -1.22 -3.60 13.04
CA CYS A 83 -1.46 -5.04 13.14
C CYS A 83 -0.31 -5.84 12.50
N LEU A 84 0.14 -5.44 11.31
CA LEU A 84 1.23 -6.13 10.59
C LEU A 84 2.58 -5.94 11.29
N VAL A 85 2.90 -4.74 11.78
CA VAL A 85 4.12 -4.51 12.59
C VAL A 85 4.15 -5.42 13.81
N ALA A 86 3.01 -5.62 14.49
CA ALA A 86 2.95 -6.40 15.71
C ALA A 86 2.95 -7.92 15.47
N ARG A 87 2.37 -8.39 14.35
CA ARG A 87 1.98 -9.81 14.21
C ARG A 87 2.49 -10.52 12.96
N ASP A 88 2.89 -9.81 11.91
CA ASP A 88 3.32 -10.51 10.67
C ASP A 88 4.61 -11.29 10.94
N PRO A 89 4.70 -12.58 10.57
CA PRO A 89 5.88 -13.39 10.79
C PRO A 89 7.10 -12.89 9.99
N SER A 90 6.89 -12.30 8.81
CA SER A 90 7.97 -11.82 7.94
C SER A 90 8.51 -10.47 8.39
N VAL A 91 9.85 -10.38 8.47
CA VAL A 91 10.56 -9.14 8.79
C VAL A 91 10.35 -8.10 7.67
N GLU A 92 10.30 -8.53 6.42
CA GLU A 92 10.09 -7.71 5.24
C GLU A 92 8.73 -7.00 5.30
N VAL A 93 7.67 -7.73 5.68
CA VAL A 93 6.34 -7.15 5.84
C VAL A 93 6.32 -6.15 7.00
N ARG A 94 6.90 -6.49 8.15
CA ARG A 94 7.00 -5.55 9.29
C ARG A 94 7.76 -4.27 8.91
N ARG A 95 8.87 -4.39 8.18
CA ARG A 95 9.64 -3.24 7.67
C ARG A 95 8.83 -2.40 6.70
N ALA A 96 8.13 -3.01 5.74
CA ALA A 96 7.27 -2.30 4.81
C ALA A 96 6.14 -1.54 5.54
N ALA A 97 5.58 -2.12 6.60
CA ALA A 97 4.54 -1.47 7.40
C ALA A 97 5.10 -0.26 8.18
N VAL A 98 6.28 -0.37 8.79
CA VAL A 98 6.96 0.78 9.44
C VAL A 98 7.28 1.88 8.41
N MET A 99 7.72 1.50 7.21
CA MET A 99 7.98 2.45 6.13
C MET A 99 6.69 3.16 5.68
N LEU A 100 5.57 2.44 5.57
CA LEU A 100 4.26 3.03 5.25
C LEU A 100 3.85 4.07 6.30
N VAL A 101 3.92 3.74 7.59
CA VAL A 101 3.64 4.69 8.67
C VAL A 101 4.55 5.92 8.57
N SER A 102 5.85 5.70 8.33
CA SER A 102 6.82 6.78 8.16
C SER A 102 6.48 7.71 6.98
N LEU A 103 5.97 7.16 5.87
CA LEU A 103 5.53 7.93 4.72
C LEU A 103 4.26 8.74 5.02
N LEU A 104 3.29 8.15 5.70
CA LEU A 104 2.06 8.83 6.09
C LEU A 104 2.35 10.01 7.03
N LEU A 105 3.22 9.83 8.02
CA LEU A 105 3.63 10.90 8.93
C LEU A 105 4.35 12.06 8.20
N LYS A 106 5.22 11.74 7.23
CA LYS A 106 5.86 12.76 6.36
C LYS A 106 4.84 13.50 5.50
N GLY A 107 3.76 12.82 5.11
CA GLY A 107 2.64 13.44 4.39
C GLY A 107 1.95 14.52 5.20
N LEU A 108 1.67 14.25 6.48
CA LEU A 108 1.02 15.19 7.40
C LEU A 108 1.82 16.49 7.59
N GLN A 109 3.15 16.42 7.59
CA GLN A 109 4.00 17.61 7.73
C GLN A 109 3.77 18.63 6.59
N LYS A 110 3.40 18.16 5.38
CA LYS A 110 3.16 19.06 4.24
C LYS A 110 1.86 19.86 4.37
N ASP A 111 0.87 19.30 5.05
CA ASP A 111 -0.41 19.97 5.30
C ASP A 111 -0.36 20.86 6.57
N ALA A 112 0.54 20.55 7.53
CA ALA A 112 0.67 21.27 8.80
C ALA A 112 1.49 22.57 8.74
N LEU A 113 2.18 22.85 7.63
CA LEU A 113 3.00 24.06 7.43
C LEU A 113 2.33 25.12 6.53
N VAL A 114 1.02 24.99 6.32
CA VAL A 114 0.18 25.99 5.63
C VAL A 114 -0.63 26.78 6.63
#